data_AF-A0A8X6T0A4-F1
#
_entry.id   AF-A0A8X6T0A4-F1
#
_cell.length_a   1.000
_cell.length_b   1.000
_cell.length_c   1.000
_cell.angle_alpha   90.00
_cell.angle_beta   90.00
_cell.angle_gamma   90.00
#
_symmetry.space_group_name_H-M   'P 1'
#
loop_
_entity.id
_entity.type
_entity.pdbx_description
1 polymer ?
#
loop_
_entity_poly.entity_id
_entity_poly.type
_entity_poly.pdbx_seq_one_letter_code
_entity_poly.pdbx_strand_id
1 'polypeptide(L)'
;MSHKKASEALDRTLRDFRGNRRIFGGALILLSGDFRQTLPIIPRSTPADELHACFKLSVLWRLLQKLTLKTNMRVQLQRDASAGNFVKQLMDIGNGRMEIDESTQCITLPANFCKITESIDELVQKVFPNIAQNYKNHQWLSTRAILAAKNIDVNTINFTIQHRIPSETTTYKSIDTVENQDEVVNYPTEFLNSLDLPGMPPHVLTLKIGVPIILL
;
A
#
# COMPACT_ATOMS: atom_id res chain seq x y z
N MET A 1 -3.25 -9.26 0.44
CA MET A 1 -3.77 -8.31 -0.56
C MET A 1 -4.60 -8.94 -1.69
N SER A 2 -4.19 -10.01 -2.38
CA SER A 2 -5.03 -10.56 -3.48
C SER A 2 -6.21 -11.40 -2.96
N HIS A 3 -7.40 -11.20 -3.54
CA HIS A 3 -8.57 -12.02 -3.27
C HIS A 3 -8.36 -13.44 -3.84
N LYS A 4 -8.71 -14.48 -3.07
CA LYS A 4 -8.59 -15.90 -3.48
C LYS A 4 -9.18 -16.23 -4.86
N LYS A 5 -10.26 -15.55 -5.26
CA LYS A 5 -10.93 -15.74 -6.54
C LYS A 5 -10.02 -15.43 -7.72
N ALA A 6 -9.06 -14.52 -7.58
CA ALA A 6 -8.08 -14.25 -8.64
C ALA A 6 -7.23 -15.49 -8.94
N SER A 7 -6.72 -16.15 -7.90
CA SER A 7 -5.94 -17.38 -8.03
C SER A 7 -6.79 -18.56 -8.51
N GLU A 8 -8.04 -18.67 -8.04
CA GLU A 8 -8.98 -19.70 -8.49
C GLU A 8 -9.39 -19.52 -9.96
N ALA A 9 -9.60 -18.27 -10.39
CA ALA A 9 -9.83 -17.94 -11.79
C ALA A 9 -8.60 -18.30 -12.63
N LEU A 10 -7.39 -17.95 -12.18
CA LEU A 10 -6.15 -18.31 -12.87
C LEU A 10 -6.00 -19.83 -13.04
N ASP A 11 -6.28 -20.61 -11.98
CA ASP A 11 -6.27 -22.07 -12.05
C ASP A 11 -7.26 -22.59 -13.09
N ARG A 12 -8.51 -22.13 -13.05
CA ARG A 12 -9.56 -22.52 -14.01
C ARG A 12 -9.16 -22.18 -15.45
N THR A 13 -8.71 -20.96 -15.68
CA THR A 13 -8.31 -20.47 -17.01
C THR A 13 -7.12 -21.27 -17.56
N LEU A 14 -6.11 -21.55 -16.74
CA LEU A 14 -4.95 -22.33 -17.19
C LEU A 14 -5.30 -23.80 -17.47
N ARG A 15 -6.24 -24.39 -16.72
CA ARG A 15 -6.73 -25.74 -17.03
C ARG A 15 -7.41 -25.81 -18.38
N ASP A 16 -8.24 -24.80 -18.68
CA ASP A 16 -8.98 -24.70 -19.93
C ASP A 16 -8.03 -24.48 -21.11
N PHE A 17 -7.21 -23.43 -21.08
CA PHE A 17 -6.26 -23.11 -22.16
C PHE A 17 -5.24 -24.21 -22.44
N ARG A 18 -4.87 -25.02 -21.43
CA ARG A 18 -3.89 -26.08 -21.60
C ARG A 18 -4.51 -27.46 -21.83
N GLY A 19 -5.84 -27.57 -21.82
CA GLY A 19 -6.54 -28.85 -21.89
C GLY A 19 -6.10 -29.84 -20.79
N ASN A 20 -5.66 -29.33 -19.63
CA ASN A 20 -5.04 -30.14 -18.58
C ASN A 20 -5.76 -29.91 -17.26
N ARG A 21 -6.34 -30.96 -16.67
CA ARG A 21 -7.13 -30.86 -15.43
C ARG A 21 -6.28 -30.76 -14.15
N ARG A 22 -4.95 -30.89 -14.24
CA ARG A 22 -4.04 -30.67 -13.09
C ARG A 22 -4.10 -29.20 -12.65
N ILE A 23 -3.75 -28.95 -11.39
CA ILE A 23 -3.71 -27.58 -10.83
C ILE A 23 -2.89 -26.65 -11.74
N PHE A 24 -3.42 -25.46 -12.00
CA PHE A 24 -2.92 -24.45 -12.93
C PHE A 24 -2.60 -25.00 -14.34
N GLY A 25 -3.39 -25.95 -14.83
CA GLY A 25 -3.14 -26.62 -16.10
C GLY A 25 -1.82 -27.40 -16.14
N GLY A 26 -1.27 -27.76 -14.98
CA GLY A 26 0.05 -28.36 -14.82
C GLY A 26 1.20 -27.36 -14.95
N ALA A 27 0.96 -26.06 -14.74
CA ALA A 27 2.01 -25.04 -14.76
C ALA A 27 2.75 -25.02 -13.43
N LEU A 28 4.06 -24.76 -13.46
CA LEU A 28 4.80 -24.45 -12.25
C LEU A 28 4.44 -23.04 -11.80
N ILE A 29 3.72 -22.94 -10.69
CA ILE A 29 3.33 -21.67 -10.10
C ILE A 29 4.07 -21.50 -8.77
N LEU A 30 4.80 -20.39 -8.65
CA LEU A 30 5.40 -19.95 -7.40
C LEU A 30 4.57 -18.81 -6.83
N LEU A 31 3.94 -19.04 -5.69
CA LEU A 31 3.25 -18.00 -4.92
C LEU A 31 4.12 -17.59 -3.75
N SER A 32 4.32 -16.28 -3.58
CA SER A 32 5.09 -15.71 -2.48
C SER A 32 4.30 -14.59 -1.80
N GLY A 33 4.38 -14.51 -0.48
CA GLY A 33 3.76 -13.45 0.29
C GLY A 33 3.87 -13.71 1.79
N ASP A 34 3.50 -12.72 2.58
CA ASP A 34 3.46 -12.82 4.04
C ASP A 34 2.04 -12.54 4.53
N PHE A 35 1.41 -13.56 5.13
CA PHE A 35 0.03 -13.47 5.62
C PHE A 35 -0.10 -12.72 6.95
N ARG A 36 1.00 -12.24 7.51
CA ARG A 36 1.01 -11.32 8.66
C ARG A 36 0.89 -9.86 8.21
N GLN A 37 0.92 -9.61 6.90
CA GLN A 37 0.72 -8.28 6.30
C GLN A 37 -0.76 -8.06 5.99
N THR A 38 -1.05 -7.11 5.09
CA THR A 38 -2.39 -6.63 4.80
C THR A 38 -3.30 -7.69 4.15
N LEU A 39 -4.53 -7.76 4.66
CA LEU A 39 -5.62 -8.57 4.11
C LEU A 39 -6.05 -8.05 2.72
N PRO A 40 -6.84 -8.82 1.94
CA PRO A 40 -7.49 -8.30 0.75
C PRO A 40 -8.43 -7.15 1.09
N ILE A 41 -8.39 -6.07 0.31
CA ILE A 41 -9.26 -4.91 0.48
C ILE A 41 -10.58 -5.21 -0.21
N ILE A 42 -11.68 -5.19 0.54
CA ILE A 42 -13.03 -5.36 0.01
C ILE A 42 -13.87 -4.16 0.47
N PRO A 43 -14.36 -3.30 -0.44
CA PRO A 43 -15.18 -2.17 -0.03
C PRO A 43 -16.45 -2.64 0.69
N ARG A 44 -16.74 -2.05 1.84
CA ARG A 44 -17.95 -2.33 2.64
C ARG A 44 -18.06 -3.79 3.12
N SER A 45 -16.92 -4.47 3.35
CA SER A 45 -16.88 -5.81 3.91
C SER A 45 -16.99 -5.85 5.43
N THR A 46 -17.41 -7.01 5.94
CA THR A 46 -17.19 -7.40 7.33
C THR A 46 -15.82 -8.06 7.50
N PRO A 47 -15.29 -8.17 8.74
CA PRO A 47 -14.08 -8.95 8.98
C PRO A 47 -14.17 -10.40 8.49
N ALA A 48 -15.37 -11.01 8.55
CA ALA A 48 -15.60 -12.36 8.06
C ALA A 48 -15.44 -12.45 6.53
N ASP A 49 -15.91 -11.44 5.79
CA ASP A 49 -15.76 -11.38 4.32
C ASP A 49 -14.29 -11.26 3.91
N GLU A 50 -13.52 -10.41 4.61
CA GLU A 50 -12.08 -10.23 4.36
C GLU A 50 -11.29 -11.52 4.61
N LEU A 51 -11.59 -12.20 5.73
CA LEU A 51 -11.03 -13.51 6.01
C LEU A 51 -11.42 -14.51 4.91
N HIS A 52 -12.70 -14.56 4.53
CA HIS A 52 -13.19 -15.46 3.49
C HIS A 52 -12.53 -15.21 2.13
N ALA A 53 -12.13 -13.97 1.84
CA ALA A 53 -11.40 -13.61 0.65
C ALA A 53 -9.92 -13.99 0.68
N CYS A 54 -9.35 -14.30 1.84
CA CYS A 54 -7.94 -14.66 1.94
C CYS A 54 -7.64 -15.96 1.21
N PHE A 55 -6.46 -16.02 0.58
CA PHE A 55 -6.01 -17.20 -0.16
C PHE A 55 -5.93 -18.47 0.72
N LYS A 56 -5.68 -18.33 2.03
CA LYS A 56 -5.71 -19.46 2.99
C LYS A 56 -7.07 -20.18 3.05
N LEU A 57 -8.16 -19.52 2.69
CA LEU A 57 -9.51 -20.10 2.60
C LEU A 57 -9.90 -20.49 1.16
N SER A 58 -8.94 -20.54 0.24
CA SER A 58 -9.13 -21.15 -1.08
C SER A 58 -9.04 -22.67 -1.01
N VAL A 59 -9.77 -23.34 -1.89
CA VAL A 59 -9.61 -24.79 -2.14
C VAL A 59 -8.19 -25.14 -2.59
N LEU A 60 -7.52 -24.21 -3.29
CA LEU A 60 -6.16 -24.40 -3.80
C LEU A 60 -5.13 -24.48 -2.67
N TRP A 61 -5.34 -23.80 -1.55
CA TRP A 61 -4.37 -23.71 -0.46
C TRP A 61 -3.94 -25.08 0.10
N ARG A 62 -4.85 -26.05 0.11
CA ARG A 62 -4.59 -27.42 0.59
C ARG A 62 -3.77 -28.25 -0.39
N LEU A 63 -3.73 -27.85 -1.66
CA LEU A 63 -3.07 -28.57 -2.75
C LEU A 63 -1.62 -28.08 -2.97
N LEU A 64 -1.21 -27.00 -2.31
CA LEU A 64 0.11 -26.40 -2.50
C LEU A 64 1.15 -26.96 -1.54
N GLN A 65 2.36 -27.12 -2.07
CA GLN A 65 3.55 -27.28 -1.24
C GLN A 65 3.91 -25.93 -0.59
N LYS A 66 4.20 -25.97 0.72
CA LYS A 66 4.51 -24.77 1.51
C LYS A 66 5.99 -24.76 1.84
N LEU A 67 6.65 -23.67 1.49
CA LEU A 67 8.05 -23.40 1.82
C LEU A 67 8.12 -22.12 2.64
N THR A 68 8.96 -22.10 3.67
CA THR A 68 9.07 -20.98 4.60
C THR A 68 10.49 -20.45 4.62
N LEU A 69 10.65 -19.15 4.33
CA LEU A 69 11.90 -18.43 4.53
C LEU A 69 11.98 -17.99 5.99
N LYS A 70 13.10 -18.31 6.66
CA LYS A 70 13.30 -18.02 8.10
C LYS A 70 14.28 -16.87 8.36
N THR A 71 15.13 -16.56 7.38
CA THR A 71 16.20 -15.57 7.53
C THR A 71 15.76 -14.20 7.04
N ASN A 72 15.82 -13.19 7.90
CA ASN A 72 15.55 -11.80 7.52
C ASN A 72 16.80 -11.16 6.90
N MET A 73 16.88 -11.22 5.58
CA MET A 73 18.03 -10.69 4.83
C MET A 73 18.19 -9.16 4.99
N ARG A 74 17.10 -8.40 5.19
CA ARG A 74 17.18 -6.94 5.38
C ARG A 74 18.05 -6.58 6.57
N VAL A 75 17.94 -7.36 7.65
CA VAL A 75 18.71 -7.14 8.87
C VAL A 75 20.11 -7.70 8.78
N GLN A 76 20.27 -8.88 8.18
CA GLN A 76 21.58 -9.49 7.97
C GLN A 76 22.51 -8.62 7.12
N LEU A 77 21.97 -7.91 6.12
CA LEU A 77 22.74 -7.03 5.25
C LEU A 77 23.13 -5.69 5.91
N GLN A 78 22.33 -5.19 6.86
CA GLN A 78 22.55 -3.89 7.50
C GLN A 78 23.68 -3.89 8.55
N ARG A 79 24.18 -5.06 8.98
CA ARG A 79 25.24 -5.23 10.00
C ARG A 79 25.03 -4.42 11.29
N ASP A 80 23.79 -4.08 11.61
CA ASP A 80 23.42 -3.31 12.79
C ASP A 80 23.06 -4.26 13.94
N ALA A 81 23.85 -4.24 15.00
CA ALA A 81 23.63 -5.07 16.19
C ALA A 81 22.29 -4.75 16.88
N SER A 82 21.78 -3.52 16.75
CA SER A 82 20.49 -3.10 17.32
C SER A 82 19.27 -3.61 16.53
N ALA A 83 19.47 -3.96 15.26
CA ALA A 83 18.40 -4.44 14.39
C ALA A 83 17.83 -5.80 14.84
N GLY A 84 18.61 -6.61 15.57
CA GLY A 84 18.14 -7.88 16.12
C GLY A 84 16.96 -7.72 17.09
N ASN A 85 17.00 -6.71 17.96
CA ASN A 85 15.91 -6.44 18.90
C ASN A 85 14.66 -5.93 18.17
N PHE A 86 14.83 -5.00 17.23
CA PHE A 86 13.74 -4.49 16.41
C PHE A 86 13.05 -5.60 15.61
N VAL A 87 13.80 -6.54 15.03
CA VAL A 87 13.23 -7.70 14.32
C VAL A 87 12.42 -8.58 15.24
N LYS A 88 12.92 -8.84 16.45
CA LYS A 88 12.19 -9.66 17.42
C LYS A 88 10.86 -8.99 17.77
N GLN A 89 10.87 -7.70 18.07
CA GLN A 89 9.67 -6.92 18.35
C GLN A 89 8.69 -6.93 17.16
N LEU A 90 9.18 -6.71 15.94
CA LEU A 90 8.35 -6.76 14.72
C LEU A 90 7.74 -8.15 14.49
N MET A 91 8.48 -9.21 14.80
CA MET A 91 7.99 -10.59 14.71
C MET A 91 6.96 -10.91 15.77
N ASP A 92 7.10 -10.40 16.99
CA ASP A 92 6.11 -10.59 18.05
C ASP A 92 4.80 -9.86 17.73
N ILE A 93 4.87 -8.64 17.16
CA ILE A 93 3.71 -7.93 16.61
C ILE A 93 3.06 -8.74 15.48
N GLY A 94 3.82 -9.12 14.46
CA GLY A 94 3.28 -9.82 13.29
C GLY A 94 2.72 -11.21 13.60
N ASN A 95 3.17 -11.86 14.67
CA ASN A 95 2.65 -13.15 15.12
C ASN A 95 1.49 -13.02 16.13
N GLY A 96 1.05 -11.79 16.47
CA GLY A 96 -0.03 -11.55 17.42
C GLY A 96 0.32 -11.96 18.85
N ARG A 97 1.58 -11.80 19.27
CA ARG A 97 2.05 -12.14 20.63
C ARG A 97 1.99 -10.96 21.60
N MET A 98 1.65 -9.78 21.10
CA MET A 98 1.45 -8.59 21.91
C MET A 98 0.12 -8.71 22.64
N GLU A 99 0.08 -8.32 23.91
CA GLU A 99 -1.17 -8.18 24.64
C GLU A 99 -2.05 -7.11 23.97
N ILE A 100 -3.32 -7.45 23.80
CA ILE A 100 -4.34 -6.55 23.27
C ILE A 100 -5.12 -6.03 24.47
N ASP A 101 -5.17 -4.72 24.61
CA ASP A 101 -6.02 -4.07 25.59
C ASP A 101 -7.49 -4.29 25.20
N GLU A 102 -8.26 -4.97 26.06
CA GLU A 102 -9.65 -5.33 25.75
C GLU A 102 -10.57 -4.11 25.58
N SER A 103 -10.26 -2.99 26.24
CA SER A 103 -11.08 -1.78 26.19
C SER A 103 -10.88 -0.97 24.92
N THR A 104 -9.64 -0.91 24.43
CA THR A 104 -9.26 -0.11 23.25
C THR A 104 -9.09 -0.93 21.98
N GLN A 105 -8.96 -2.26 22.11
CA GLN A 105 -8.59 -3.19 21.04
C GLN A 105 -7.23 -2.86 20.39
N CYS A 106 -6.37 -2.16 21.13
CA CYS A 106 -5.04 -1.73 20.67
C CYS A 106 -3.93 -2.54 21.34
N ILE A 107 -2.77 -2.58 20.70
CA ILE A 107 -1.53 -3.07 21.29
C ILE A 107 -0.71 -1.89 21.82
N THR A 108 0.07 -2.12 22.87
CA THR A 108 1.07 -1.16 23.33
C THR A 108 2.41 -1.48 22.67
N LEU A 109 2.95 -0.53 21.90
CA LEU A 109 4.28 -0.69 21.30
C LEU A 109 5.37 -0.55 22.37
N PRO A 110 6.46 -1.33 22.29
CA PRO A 110 7.60 -1.15 23.18
C PRO A 110 8.14 0.28 23.14
N ALA A 111 8.56 0.82 24.28
CA ALA A 111 9.02 2.22 24.39
C ALA A 111 10.20 2.57 23.45
N ASN A 112 11.01 1.57 23.07
CA ASN A 112 12.14 1.72 22.16
C ASN A 112 11.81 1.38 20.70
N PHE A 113 10.55 1.11 20.36
CA PHE A 113 10.14 0.66 19.03
C PHE A 113 10.09 1.80 18.01
N CYS A 114 9.58 2.96 18.41
CA CYS A 114 9.47 4.14 17.56
C CYS A 114 9.62 5.42 18.38
N LYS A 115 9.99 6.52 17.71
CA LYS A 115 9.90 7.86 18.29
C LYS A 115 8.57 8.46 17.91
N ILE A 116 7.75 8.79 18.90
CA ILE A 116 6.49 9.50 18.70
C ILE A 116 6.81 10.97 18.43
N THR A 117 6.07 11.57 17.51
CA THR A 117 6.11 13.01 17.19
C THR A 117 4.78 13.63 17.59
N GLU A 118 4.82 14.88 18.04
CA GLU A 118 3.62 15.59 18.53
C GLU A 118 2.78 16.15 17.39
N SER A 119 3.35 16.34 16.19
CA SER A 119 2.65 16.89 15.04
C SER A 119 3.14 16.34 13.70
N ILE A 120 2.31 16.49 12.67
CA ILE A 120 2.68 16.20 11.27
C ILE A 120 3.85 17.09 10.82
N ASP A 121 3.88 18.36 11.23
CA ASP A 121 4.95 19.28 10.84
C ASP A 121 6.32 18.86 11.41
N GLU A 122 6.34 18.37 12.64
CA GLU A 122 7.54 17.82 13.26
C GLU A 122 8.01 16.55 12.54
N LEU A 123 7.08 15.64 12.19
CA LEU A 123 7.38 14.45 11.39
C LEU A 123 7.98 14.84 10.02
N VAL A 124 7.35 15.79 9.33
CA VAL A 124 7.84 16.30 8.04
C VAL A 124 9.25 16.88 8.18
N GLN A 125 9.51 17.68 9.22
CA GLN A 125 10.83 18.27 9.44
C GLN A 125 11.90 17.22 9.78
N LYS A 126 11.54 16.16 10.51
CA LYS A 126 12.44 15.04 10.83
C LYS A 126 12.78 14.21 9.60
N VAL A 127 11.80 13.93 8.74
CA VAL A 127 12.00 13.09 7.55
C VAL A 127 12.60 13.89 6.39
N PHE A 128 12.10 15.09 6.13
CA PHE A 128 12.50 15.99 5.04
C PHE A 128 13.08 17.33 5.56
N PRO A 129 14.19 17.31 6.32
CA PRO A 129 14.79 18.54 6.83
C PRO A 129 15.28 19.44 5.69
N ASN A 130 15.00 20.74 5.78
CA ASN A 130 15.46 21.74 4.81
C ASN A 130 15.07 21.38 3.36
N ILE A 131 13.83 20.95 3.15
CA ILE A 131 13.36 20.53 1.82
C ILE A 131 13.49 21.63 0.77
N ALA A 132 13.32 22.90 1.16
CA ALA A 132 13.46 24.05 0.27
C ALA A 132 14.86 24.15 -0.36
N GLN A 133 15.88 23.61 0.30
CA GLN A 133 17.27 23.55 -0.19
C GLN A 133 17.56 22.22 -0.89
N ASN A 134 16.92 21.12 -0.48
CA ASN A 134 17.24 19.77 -0.93
C ASN A 134 16.33 19.21 -2.04
N TYR A 135 15.26 19.91 -2.45
CA TYR A 135 14.27 19.40 -3.41
C TYR A 135 14.83 19.04 -4.81
N LYS A 136 16.05 19.49 -5.15
CA LYS A 136 16.73 19.09 -6.40
C LYS A 136 17.70 17.91 -6.23
N ASN A 137 17.94 17.47 -5.00
CA ASN A 137 18.87 16.38 -4.71
C ASN A 137 18.13 15.03 -4.73
N HIS A 138 18.13 14.37 -5.89
CA HIS A 138 17.44 13.09 -6.08
C HIS A 138 17.93 11.98 -5.14
N GLN A 139 19.24 11.90 -4.88
CA GLN A 139 19.81 10.91 -3.97
C GLN A 139 19.35 11.11 -2.52
N TRP A 140 19.14 12.36 -2.13
CA TRP A 140 18.60 12.69 -0.81
C TRP A 140 17.11 12.38 -0.73
N LEU A 141 16.34 12.67 -1.78
CA LEU A 141 14.91 12.38 -1.81
C LEU A 141 14.62 10.86 -1.79
N SER A 142 15.43 10.07 -2.51
CA SER A 142 15.19 8.62 -2.69
C SER A 142 15.32 7.79 -1.41
N THR A 143 15.94 8.31 -0.35
CA THR A 143 16.13 7.58 0.91
C THR A 143 15.09 7.95 1.98
N ARG A 144 14.02 8.66 1.61
CA ARG A 144 13.04 9.23 2.54
C ARG A 144 11.62 8.92 2.08
N ALA A 145 10.76 8.58 3.02
CA ALA A 145 9.34 8.37 2.78
C ALA A 145 8.55 8.64 4.06
N ILE A 146 7.32 9.12 3.90
CA ILE A 146 6.31 9.14 4.96
C ILE A 146 5.18 8.22 4.50
N LEU A 147 4.76 7.33 5.40
CA LEU A 147 3.64 6.42 5.18
C LEU A 147 2.50 6.86 6.10
N ALA A 148 1.27 6.83 5.58
CA ALA A 148 0.07 7.06 6.38
C ALA A 148 -0.97 5.99 6.08
N ALA A 149 -1.89 5.77 7.01
CA ALA A 149 -2.90 4.71 6.90
C ALA A 149 -4.01 5.05 5.89
N LYS A 150 -4.33 6.34 5.71
CA LYS A 150 -5.40 6.81 4.83
C LYS A 150 -4.87 7.73 3.75
N ASN A 151 -5.46 7.66 2.55
CA ASN A 151 -5.10 8.52 1.43
C ASN A 151 -5.33 10.01 1.74
N ILE A 152 -6.33 10.37 2.55
CA ILE A 152 -6.56 11.77 2.95
C ILE A 152 -5.38 12.34 3.75
N ASP A 153 -4.77 11.52 4.61
CA ASP A 153 -3.60 11.90 5.40
C ASP A 153 -2.37 12.00 4.49
N VAL A 154 -2.20 11.05 3.56
CA VAL A 154 -1.15 11.10 2.53
C VAL A 154 -1.26 12.39 1.71
N ASN A 155 -2.46 12.73 1.22
CA ASN A 155 -2.70 13.93 0.42
C ASN A 155 -2.37 15.19 1.22
N THR A 156 -2.84 15.27 2.47
CA THR A 156 -2.56 16.41 3.37
C THR A 156 -1.06 16.59 3.57
N ILE A 157 -0.33 15.52 3.87
CA ILE A 157 1.12 15.56 4.07
C ILE A 157 1.85 15.95 2.77
N ASN A 158 1.46 15.37 1.64
CA ASN A 158 2.04 15.69 0.33
C ASN A 158 1.86 17.16 -0.02
N PHE A 159 0.67 17.72 0.17
CA PHE A 159 0.42 19.14 -0.04
C PHE A 159 1.28 19.99 0.89
N THR A 160 1.34 19.69 2.20
CA THR A 160 2.20 20.43 3.14
C THR A 160 3.66 20.46 2.70
N ILE A 161 4.18 19.32 2.25
CA ILE A 161 5.57 19.21 1.75
C ILE A 161 5.74 20.02 0.46
N GLN A 162 4.81 19.92 -0.48
CA GLN A 162 4.85 20.63 -1.76
C GLN A 162 4.80 22.17 -1.58
N HIS A 163 4.06 22.67 -0.60
CA HIS A 163 4.02 24.10 -0.28
C HIS A 163 5.38 24.64 0.20
N ARG A 164 6.21 23.80 0.82
CA ARG A 164 7.56 24.16 1.28
C ARG A 164 8.61 24.20 0.17
N ILE A 165 8.29 23.75 -1.05
CA ILE A 165 9.20 23.76 -2.18
C ILE A 165 9.13 25.11 -2.92
N PRO A 166 10.26 25.85 -3.05
CA PRO A 166 10.33 27.14 -3.72
C PRO A 166 10.52 26.97 -5.23
N SER A 167 9.55 26.32 -5.88
CA SER A 167 9.49 26.21 -7.34
C SER A 167 8.09 26.54 -7.84
N GLU A 168 8.02 26.88 -9.13
CA GLU A 168 6.78 27.24 -9.78
C GLU A 168 5.81 26.05 -9.83
N THR A 169 4.54 26.37 -9.60
CA THR A 169 3.45 25.40 -9.61
C THR A 169 2.86 25.30 -11.01
N THR A 170 2.70 24.08 -11.52
CA THR A 170 1.99 23.79 -12.77
C THR A 170 0.76 22.94 -12.46
N THR A 171 -0.39 23.32 -12.99
CA THR A 171 -1.64 22.59 -12.82
C THR A 171 -2.03 21.92 -14.13
N TYR A 172 -2.29 20.62 -14.05
CA TYR A 172 -2.79 19.78 -15.13
C TYR A 172 -4.25 19.43 -14.81
N LYS A 173 -5.13 19.59 -15.81
CA LYS A 173 -6.54 19.23 -15.69
C LYS A 173 -6.86 18.06 -16.60
N SER A 174 -7.58 17.05 -16.11
CA SER A 174 -8.09 15.97 -16.97
C SER A 174 -9.15 16.51 -17.93
N ILE A 175 -9.40 15.74 -18.99
CA ILE A 175 -10.50 15.96 -19.93
C ILE A 175 -11.35 14.69 -19.86
N ASP A 176 -12.50 14.80 -19.21
CA ASP A 176 -13.40 13.67 -18.97
C ASP A 176 -14.64 13.79 -19.86
N THR A 177 -15.03 12.70 -20.51
CA THR A 177 -16.14 12.67 -21.47
C THR A 177 -16.99 11.42 -21.30
N VAL A 178 -18.30 11.56 -21.43
CA VAL A 178 -19.23 10.43 -21.49
C VAL A 178 -19.22 9.83 -22.90
N GLU A 179 -19.12 8.51 -23.01
CA GLU A 179 -19.13 7.82 -24.31
C GLU A 179 -20.53 7.84 -24.94
N ASN A 180 -21.58 7.66 -24.13
CA ASN A 180 -22.97 7.71 -24.56
C ASN A 180 -23.55 9.13 -24.45
N GLN A 181 -23.91 9.74 -25.59
CA GLN A 181 -24.45 11.10 -25.63
C GLN A 181 -25.80 11.24 -24.93
N ASP A 182 -26.59 10.16 -24.85
CA ASP A 182 -27.90 10.17 -24.17
C ASP A 182 -27.76 10.29 -22.64
N GLU A 183 -26.58 10.00 -22.09
CA GLU A 183 -26.31 10.05 -20.65
C GLU A 183 -25.62 11.35 -20.20
N VAL A 184 -25.31 12.27 -21.12
CA VAL A 184 -24.63 13.54 -20.81
C VAL A 184 -25.42 14.38 -19.79
N VAL A 185 -26.75 14.29 -19.82
CA VAL A 185 -27.63 14.97 -18.85
C VAL A 185 -27.53 14.34 -17.45
N ASN A 186 -27.28 13.03 -17.37
CA ASN A 186 -27.18 12.30 -16.11
C ASN A 186 -25.78 12.42 -15.47
N TYR A 187 -24.75 12.59 -16.30
CA TYR A 187 -23.35 12.68 -15.87
C TYR A 187 -22.71 13.98 -16.40
N PRO A 188 -23.05 15.12 -15.78
CA PRO A 188 -22.47 16.40 -16.19
C PRO A 188 -20.96 16.43 -15.93
N THR A 189 -20.23 17.29 -16.65
CA THR A 189 -18.77 17.40 -16.54
C THR A 189 -18.32 17.70 -15.11
N GLU A 190 -19.09 18.49 -14.36
CA GLU A 190 -18.84 18.79 -12.95
C GLU A 190 -18.87 17.54 -12.08
N PHE A 191 -19.77 16.60 -12.38
CA PHE A 191 -19.80 15.31 -11.71
C PHE A 191 -18.58 14.47 -12.07
N LEU A 192 -18.19 14.39 -13.35
CA LEU A 192 -16.99 13.67 -13.78
C LEU A 192 -15.72 14.23 -13.12
N ASN A 193 -15.56 15.55 -13.12
CA ASN A 193 -14.44 16.25 -12.50
C ASN A 193 -14.39 16.07 -10.96
N SER A 194 -15.50 15.65 -10.34
CA SER A 194 -15.57 15.37 -8.90
C SER A 194 -15.16 13.93 -8.53
N LEU A 195 -14.99 13.05 -9.52
CA LEU A 195 -14.61 11.66 -9.29
C LEU A 195 -13.15 11.57 -8.84
N ASP A 196 -12.93 10.90 -7.70
CA ASP A 196 -11.61 10.57 -7.17
C ASP A 196 -11.50 9.03 -7.10
N LEU A 197 -11.16 8.42 -8.22
CA LEU A 197 -11.17 6.97 -8.39
C LEU A 197 -9.82 6.36 -7.94
N PRO A 198 -9.84 5.25 -7.17
CA PRO A 198 -8.61 4.55 -6.80
C PRO A 198 -7.80 4.12 -8.03
N GLY A 199 -6.52 4.47 -8.04
CA GLY A 199 -5.60 4.12 -9.14
C GLY A 199 -5.63 5.10 -10.32
N MET A 200 -6.34 6.23 -10.20
CA MET A 200 -6.25 7.33 -11.17
C MET A 200 -5.83 8.63 -10.49
N PRO A 201 -5.12 9.53 -11.19
CA PRO A 201 -4.90 10.89 -10.72
C PRO A 201 -6.23 11.66 -10.60
N PRO A 202 -6.33 12.64 -9.69
CA PRO A 202 -7.50 13.51 -9.61
C PRO A 202 -7.63 14.41 -10.84
N HIS A 203 -8.84 14.94 -11.09
CA HIS A 203 -9.10 15.88 -12.18
C HIS A 203 -8.12 17.06 -12.19
N VAL A 204 -7.83 17.64 -11.01
CA VAL A 204 -6.86 18.73 -10.86
C VAL A 204 -5.59 18.18 -10.22
N LEU A 205 -4.54 18.00 -11.03
CA LEU A 205 -3.23 17.59 -10.57
C LEU A 205 -2.27 18.78 -10.54
N THR A 206 -1.87 19.17 -9.34
CA THR A 206 -0.95 20.30 -9.12
C THR A 206 0.45 19.78 -8.80
N LEU A 207 1.44 20.16 -9.62
CA LEU A 207 2.83 19.71 -9.50
C LEU A 207 3.80 20.88 -9.41
N LYS A 208 5.00 20.60 -8.92
CA LYS A 208 6.12 21.55 -8.80
C LYS A 208 7.40 20.87 -9.25
N ILE A 209 8.33 21.64 -9.84
CA ILE A 209 9.64 21.11 -10.23
C ILE A 209 10.37 20.59 -8.98
N GLY A 210 10.83 19.33 -9.03
CA GLY A 210 11.56 18.63 -7.97
C GLY A 210 10.69 17.88 -6.95
N VAL A 211 9.37 17.81 -7.14
CA VAL A 211 8.50 16.92 -6.36
C VAL A 211 8.70 15.47 -6.82
N PRO A 212 8.96 14.51 -5.91
CA PRO A 212 8.91 13.09 -6.22
C PRO A 212 7.48 12.66 -6.60
N ILE A 213 7.35 11.91 -7.69
CA ILE A 213 6.07 11.37 -8.14
C ILE A 213 6.12 9.83 -8.20
N ILE A 214 4.96 9.21 -8.05
CA ILE A 214 4.76 7.79 -8.29
C ILE A 214 3.95 7.66 -9.57
N LEU A 215 4.42 6.82 -10.49
CA LEU A 215 3.66 6.44 -11.68
C LEU A 215 2.60 5.41 -11.27
N LEU A 216 1.35 5.65 -11.67
CA LEU A 216 0.21 4.78 -11.41
C LEU A 216 -0.01 3.82 -12.59
#